data_AF-A0A0S4LL06-F1
#
_entry.id   AF-A0A0S4LL06-F1
#
_cell.length_a   1.000
_cell.length_b   1.000
_cell.length_c   1.000
_cell.angle_alpha   90.00
_cell.angle_beta   90.00
_cell.angle_gamma   90.00
#
_symmetry.space_group_name_H-M   'P 1'
#
loop_
_entity.id
_entity.type
_entity.pdbx_description
1 polymer ?
#
loop_
_entity_poly.entity_id
_entity_poly.type
_entity_poly.pdbx_seq_one_letter_code
_entity_poly.pdbx_strand_id
1 'polypeptide(L)'
;MASTRALFVSSVLIVSFLLYLYADSLLFLISRWLESEDYSHGLFVPLISGVLIWQSRHQLSNMPTKQSWWGLAVIGCGLLLYVVGELSTLFLVLHLSLWIVLVGLAMTLIGIHGTKVIAFPLGYLLTAIPLPTFVYANLSSQLQLWSSSLGVGCLQLVGVMAFREGNVIDLGPVQLQVVEACSGIRYLLPLLSLALLCAYLFKDKIWKRVILVLSAIPISILINGFRIGMIGVLVELHGKGAAEGFYHLFEGWVIFMVSFGLLILEMAWLGRLGTEAPRRSLREHLKWRNPEVGAVAKREVSVLPNRIFSPGPAYLCSVALFAPCALLGTLLMDREESPPQRTAFVDFPMQINGWRGQPFPLEQQYIDVLRFDDYVLADYRLNPQQQINFYAAYYRSQRKGQSAHSPQSCLPGGGWEIESLTQVELPISDMSMQPLRANRVVIQKGGQKQIVLYWFKQRERNLTSEYLVKMYLLWDAFSRQRTDGALVRLAALVGPGESEFMVDQRLQDFAVAIGGELARFIPD
;
A
#
# COMPACT_ATOMS: atom_id res chain seq x y z
N MET A 1 -31.70 -8.68 32.01
CA MET A 1 -31.55 -9.90 31.17
C MET A 1 -31.88 -9.66 29.70
N ALA A 2 -33.06 -9.10 29.35
CA ALA A 2 -33.43 -8.84 27.95
C ALA A 2 -32.44 -7.92 27.19
N SER A 3 -32.01 -6.82 27.81
CA SER A 3 -31.03 -5.89 27.21
C SER A 3 -29.65 -6.54 26.97
N THR A 4 -29.18 -7.39 27.89
CA THR A 4 -27.92 -8.12 27.76
C THR A 4 -27.98 -9.16 26.63
N ARG A 5 -29.11 -9.86 26.48
CA ARG A 5 -29.34 -10.79 25.37
C ARG A 5 -29.40 -10.06 24.02
N ALA A 6 -30.11 -8.94 23.97
CA ALA A 6 -30.18 -8.10 22.76
C ALA A 6 -28.78 -7.60 22.35
N LEU A 7 -27.93 -7.21 23.31
CA LEU A 7 -26.56 -6.79 23.02
C LEU A 7 -25.76 -7.94 22.43
N PHE A 8 -25.77 -9.08 23.11
CA PHE A 8 -25.03 -10.24 22.67
C PHE A 8 -25.43 -10.67 21.25
N VAL A 9 -26.73 -10.80 20.98
CA VAL A 9 -27.24 -11.19 19.65
C VAL A 9 -26.87 -10.15 18.59
N SER A 10 -27.08 -8.86 18.85
CA SER A 10 -26.74 -7.80 17.88
C SER A 10 -25.23 -7.70 17.63
N SER A 11 -24.40 -7.85 18.66
CA SER A 11 -22.94 -7.91 18.51
C SER A 11 -22.48 -9.13 17.71
N VAL A 12 -23.04 -10.32 17.95
CA VAL A 12 -22.73 -11.53 17.16
C VAL A 12 -23.13 -11.33 15.69
N LEU A 13 -24.31 -10.74 15.42
CA LEU A 13 -24.75 -10.44 14.05
C LEU A 13 -23.82 -9.44 13.36
N ILE A 14 -23.45 -8.35 14.02
CA ILE A 14 -22.53 -7.35 13.46
C ILE A 14 -21.17 -7.97 13.17
N VAL A 15 -20.60 -8.75 14.10
CA VAL A 15 -19.32 -9.42 13.87
C VAL A 15 -19.42 -10.39 12.69
N SER A 16 -20.53 -11.14 12.58
CA SER A 16 -20.77 -12.05 11.46
C SER A 16 -20.85 -11.29 10.13
N PHE A 17 -21.56 -10.15 10.09
CA PHE A 17 -21.61 -9.31 8.89
C PHE A 17 -20.26 -8.69 8.54
N LEU A 18 -19.49 -8.23 9.51
CA LEU A 18 -18.15 -7.68 9.27
C LEU A 18 -17.21 -8.75 8.72
N LEU A 19 -17.21 -9.95 9.31
CA LEU A 19 -16.40 -11.07 8.82
C LEU A 19 -16.82 -11.49 7.41
N TYR A 20 -18.13 -11.51 7.12
CA TYR A 20 -18.64 -11.84 5.79
C TYR A 20 -18.25 -10.79 4.74
N LEU A 21 -18.59 -9.52 4.98
CA LEU A 21 -18.35 -8.43 4.03
C LEU A 21 -16.87 -8.17 3.78
N TYR A 22 -16.05 -8.20 4.84
CA TYR A 22 -14.63 -7.86 4.76
C TYR A 22 -13.71 -9.08 4.74
N ALA A 23 -14.21 -10.29 4.50
CA ALA A 23 -13.40 -11.53 4.50
C ALA A 23 -12.14 -11.40 3.63
N ASP A 24 -12.31 -11.09 2.35
CA ASP A 24 -11.22 -10.98 1.37
C ASP A 24 -10.24 -9.86 1.74
N SER A 25 -10.77 -8.72 2.22
CA SER A 25 -9.97 -7.58 2.67
C SER A 25 -9.13 -7.88 3.92
N LEU A 26 -9.71 -8.62 4.88
CA LEU A 26 -9.04 -9.05 6.10
C LEU A 26 -7.98 -10.12 5.81
N LEU A 27 -8.28 -11.08 4.93
CA LEU A 27 -7.32 -12.10 4.49
C LEU A 27 -6.11 -11.45 3.81
N PHE A 28 -6.34 -10.49 2.91
CA PHE A 28 -5.27 -9.70 2.29
C PHE A 28 -4.45 -8.93 3.34
N LEU A 29 -5.11 -8.33 4.34
CA LEU A 29 -4.44 -7.57 5.38
C LEU A 29 -3.58 -8.48 6.28
N ILE A 30 -4.10 -9.63 6.67
CA ILE A 30 -3.41 -10.62 7.48
C ILE A 30 -2.24 -11.24 6.71
N SER A 31 -2.42 -11.60 5.44
CA SER A 31 -1.32 -12.13 4.62
C SER A 31 -0.19 -11.10 4.50
N ARG A 32 -0.52 -9.81 4.31
CA ARG A 32 0.48 -8.73 4.34
C ARG A 32 1.21 -8.64 5.67
N TRP A 33 0.53 -8.78 6.81
CA TRP A 33 1.20 -8.77 8.11
C TRP A 33 2.08 -10.00 8.37
N LEU A 34 1.77 -11.14 7.76
CA LEU A 34 2.53 -12.39 7.96
C LEU A 34 3.69 -12.55 6.97
N GLU A 35 3.50 -12.11 5.72
CA GLU A 35 4.43 -12.33 4.62
C GLU A 35 5.38 -11.15 4.39
N SER A 36 4.94 -9.91 4.67
CA SER A 36 5.78 -8.71 4.49
C SER A 36 6.46 -8.34 5.80
N GLU A 37 7.79 -8.33 5.76
CA GLU A 37 8.61 -7.95 6.91
C GLU A 37 8.37 -6.48 7.32
N ASP A 38 8.04 -5.60 6.37
CA ASP A 38 7.79 -4.16 6.58
C ASP A 38 6.51 -3.89 7.38
N TYR A 39 5.51 -4.77 7.23
CA TYR A 39 4.18 -4.63 7.85
C TYR A 39 3.92 -5.61 8.99
N SER A 40 4.92 -6.39 9.40
CA SER A 40 4.84 -7.36 10.49
C SER A 40 4.29 -6.79 11.81
N HIS A 41 4.58 -5.52 12.10
CA HIS A 41 4.07 -4.81 13.28
C HIS A 41 2.53 -4.68 13.31
N GLY A 42 1.88 -4.74 12.15
CA GLY A 42 0.43 -4.60 12.00
C GLY A 42 -0.37 -5.65 12.77
N LEU A 43 0.20 -6.85 12.99
CA LEU A 43 -0.44 -7.91 13.79
C LEU A 43 -0.68 -7.48 15.26
N PHE A 44 0.22 -6.66 15.82
CA PHE A 44 0.13 -6.21 17.22
C PHE A 44 -0.79 -5.01 17.40
N VAL A 45 -1.05 -4.23 16.35
CA VAL A 45 -1.81 -2.98 16.43
C VAL A 45 -3.26 -3.23 16.90
N PRO A 46 -4.06 -4.16 16.33
CA PRO A 46 -5.40 -4.47 16.84
C PRO A 46 -5.40 -4.93 18.30
N LEU A 47 -4.40 -5.73 18.70
CA LEU A 47 -4.26 -6.21 20.08
C LEU A 47 -4.01 -5.05 21.04
N ILE A 48 -3.06 -4.17 20.71
CA ILE A 48 -2.73 -2.97 21.51
C ILE A 48 -3.95 -2.05 21.58
N SER A 49 -4.61 -1.76 20.46
CA SER A 49 -5.85 -0.97 20.45
C SER A 49 -6.93 -1.59 21.34
N GLY A 50 -7.12 -2.90 21.29
CA GLY A 50 -8.05 -3.63 22.16
C GLY A 50 -7.71 -3.48 23.65
N VAL A 51 -6.43 -3.60 24.01
CA VAL A 51 -5.96 -3.38 25.39
C VAL A 51 -6.20 -1.94 25.83
N LEU A 52 -5.93 -0.95 24.98
CA LEU A 52 -6.16 0.47 25.31
C LEU A 52 -7.65 0.80 25.49
N ILE A 53 -8.52 0.21 24.65
CA ILE A 53 -9.98 0.31 24.79
C ILE A 53 -10.42 -0.34 26.10
N TRP A 54 -9.93 -1.55 26.40
CA TRP A 54 -10.22 -2.26 27.64
C TRP A 54 -9.79 -1.46 28.89
N GLN A 55 -8.63 -0.82 28.86
CA GLN A 55 -8.17 0.04 29.95
C GLN A 55 -9.07 1.26 30.15
N SER A 56 -9.71 1.75 29.09
CA SER A 56 -10.64 2.88 29.13
C SER A 56 -12.03 2.52 29.67
N ARG A 57 -12.32 1.23 29.93
CA ARG A 57 -13.64 0.75 30.36
C ARG A 57 -14.21 1.47 31.59
N HIS A 58 -13.36 1.82 32.56
CA HIS A 58 -13.79 2.49 33.79
C HIS A 58 -14.20 3.95 33.57
N GLN A 59 -13.54 4.62 32.61
CA GLN A 59 -13.94 5.98 32.22
C GLN A 59 -15.26 5.92 31.44
N LEU A 60 -15.38 4.94 30.54
CA LEU A 60 -16.58 4.73 29.75
C LEU A 60 -17.80 4.35 30.63
N SER A 61 -17.62 3.54 31.68
CA SER A 61 -18.71 3.15 32.59
C SER A 61 -19.24 4.31 33.43
N ASN A 62 -18.43 5.33 33.66
CA ASN A 62 -18.78 6.50 34.47
C ASN A 62 -19.42 7.62 33.65
N MET A 63 -19.41 7.53 32.31
CA MET A 63 -20.02 8.51 31.44
C MET A 63 -21.51 8.19 31.20
N PRO A 64 -22.38 9.22 31.11
CA PRO A 64 -23.73 9.02 30.66
C PRO A 64 -23.70 8.56 29.19
N THR A 65 -24.17 7.33 28.94
CA THR A 65 -24.27 6.78 27.59
C THR A 65 -25.38 7.48 26.82
N LYS A 66 -25.04 8.61 26.17
CA LYS A 66 -25.90 9.25 25.17
C LYS A 66 -25.52 8.69 23.80
N GLN A 67 -26.26 7.68 23.36
CA GLN A 67 -26.09 7.10 22.04
C GLN A 67 -26.35 8.13 20.95
N SER A 68 -25.65 7.98 19.84
CA SER A 68 -25.71 8.96 18.76
C SER A 68 -26.21 8.33 17.46
N TRP A 69 -27.28 8.90 16.91
CA TRP A 69 -27.78 8.57 15.58
C TRP A 69 -26.79 8.94 14.47
N TRP A 70 -25.89 9.90 14.70
CA TRP A 70 -24.79 10.20 13.78
C TRP A 70 -23.88 9.00 13.51
N GLY A 71 -23.79 8.04 14.45
CA GLY A 71 -23.06 6.81 14.22
C GLY A 71 -23.62 6.01 13.03
N LEU A 72 -24.94 6.04 12.79
CA LEU A 72 -25.54 5.40 11.61
C LEU A 72 -25.13 6.07 10.30
N ALA A 73 -25.02 7.40 10.28
CA ALA A 73 -24.54 8.12 9.09
C ALA A 73 -23.07 7.78 8.79
N VAL A 74 -22.23 7.65 9.84
CA VAL A 74 -20.84 7.22 9.70
C VAL A 74 -20.76 5.78 9.19
N ILE A 75 -21.57 4.86 9.72
CA ILE A 75 -21.66 3.47 9.22
C ILE A 75 -22.11 3.47 7.75
N GLY A 76 -23.15 4.24 7.39
CA GLY A 76 -23.63 4.33 6.02
C GLY A 76 -22.57 4.85 5.04
N CYS A 77 -21.78 5.85 5.44
CA CYS A 77 -20.63 6.32 4.67
C CYS A 77 -19.56 5.23 4.50
N GLY A 78 -19.24 4.51 5.59
CA GLY A 78 -18.32 3.37 5.55
C GLY A 78 -18.81 2.27 4.61
N LEU A 79 -20.08 1.89 4.67
CA LEU A 79 -20.68 0.89 3.78
C LEU A 79 -20.77 1.35 2.32
N LEU A 80 -20.97 2.65 2.06
CA LEU A 80 -20.87 3.18 0.70
C LEU A 80 -19.44 3.06 0.17
N LEU A 81 -18.43 3.40 0.99
CA LEU A 81 -17.03 3.21 0.63
C LEU A 81 -16.68 1.73 0.46
N TYR A 82 -17.32 0.81 1.18
CA TYR A 82 -17.17 -0.63 0.95
C TYR A 82 -17.60 -0.99 -0.48
N VAL A 83 -18.78 -0.55 -0.89
CA VAL A 83 -19.28 -0.79 -2.26
C VAL A 83 -18.33 -0.22 -3.31
N VAL A 84 -17.84 1.01 -3.10
CA VAL A 84 -16.86 1.64 -4.00
C VAL A 84 -15.55 0.85 -4.03
N GLY A 85 -15.04 0.43 -2.88
CA GLY A 85 -13.79 -0.34 -2.76
C GLY A 85 -13.86 -1.67 -3.50
N GLU A 86 -15.00 -2.36 -3.38
CA GLU A 86 -15.17 -3.68 -3.99
C GLU A 86 -15.31 -3.60 -5.50
N LEU A 87 -16.06 -2.61 -6.00
CA LEU A 87 -16.22 -2.38 -7.44
C LEU A 87 -14.96 -1.78 -8.09
N SER A 88 -14.11 -1.08 -7.33
CA SER A 88 -12.88 -0.46 -7.85
C SER A 88 -11.61 -1.30 -7.64
N THR A 89 -11.69 -2.45 -6.97
CA THR A 89 -10.57 -3.35 -6.63
C THR A 89 -9.51 -2.78 -5.69
N LEU A 90 -9.85 -1.72 -4.95
CA LEU A 90 -8.90 -1.02 -4.10
C LEU A 90 -9.02 -1.49 -2.64
N PHE A 91 -8.18 -2.45 -2.24
CA PHE A 91 -8.14 -2.96 -0.86
C PHE A 91 -7.97 -1.85 0.18
N LEU A 92 -7.18 -0.82 -0.11
CA LEU A 92 -7.03 0.34 0.80
C LEU A 92 -8.37 1.00 1.12
N VAL A 93 -9.26 1.14 0.13
CA VAL A 93 -10.59 1.73 0.33
C VAL A 93 -11.45 0.83 1.21
N LEU A 94 -11.34 -0.50 1.06
CA LEU A 94 -12.00 -1.48 1.93
C LEU A 94 -11.49 -1.40 3.38
N HIS A 95 -10.17 -1.27 3.59
CA HIS A 95 -9.60 -1.13 4.95
C HIS A 95 -10.03 0.18 5.62
N LEU A 96 -10.04 1.29 4.87
CA LEU A 96 -10.54 2.57 5.37
C LEU A 96 -12.05 2.52 5.65
N SER A 97 -12.82 1.83 4.80
CA SER A 97 -14.23 1.57 5.02
C SER A 97 -14.47 0.81 6.33
N LEU A 98 -13.76 -0.29 6.57
CA LEU A 98 -13.83 -1.05 7.82
C LEU A 98 -13.53 -0.15 9.03
N TRP A 99 -12.47 0.67 8.94
CA TRP A 99 -12.12 1.60 10.01
C TRP A 99 -13.25 2.61 10.29
N ILE A 100 -13.84 3.22 9.26
CA ILE A 100 -14.98 4.15 9.40
C ILE A 100 -16.19 3.44 10.04
N VAL A 101 -16.48 2.20 9.63
CA VAL A 101 -17.57 1.40 10.22
C VAL A 101 -17.30 1.13 11.69
N LEU A 102 -16.07 0.78 12.10
CA LEU A 102 -15.70 0.59 13.50
C LEU A 102 -15.88 1.88 14.34
N VAL A 103 -15.53 3.05 13.79
CA VAL A 103 -15.78 4.35 14.42
C VAL A 103 -17.27 4.61 14.58
N GLY A 104 -18.08 4.34 13.56
CA GLY A 104 -19.54 4.49 13.60
C GLY A 104 -20.22 3.53 14.60
N LEU A 105 -19.73 2.29 14.70
CA LEU A 105 -20.18 1.31 15.69
C LEU A 105 -19.85 1.77 17.12
N ALA A 106 -18.66 2.34 17.35
CA ALA A 106 -18.35 2.97 18.64
C ALA A 106 -19.31 4.13 18.94
N MET A 107 -19.58 5.01 17.97
CA MET A 107 -20.51 6.14 18.17
C MET A 107 -21.94 5.72 18.48
N THR A 108 -22.43 4.62 17.90
CA THR A 108 -23.78 4.10 18.18
C THR A 108 -23.86 3.39 19.53
N LEU A 109 -22.80 2.69 19.95
CA LEU A 109 -22.77 1.92 21.20
C LEU A 109 -22.48 2.79 22.44
N ILE A 110 -21.43 3.62 22.39
CA ILE A 110 -20.95 4.41 23.54
C ILE A 110 -21.17 5.92 23.38
N GLY A 111 -21.64 6.39 22.23
CA GLY A 111 -21.89 7.82 21.95
C GLY A 111 -20.64 8.59 21.50
N ILE A 112 -20.84 9.84 21.07
CA ILE A 112 -19.75 10.71 20.56
C ILE A 112 -18.69 10.96 21.65
N HIS A 113 -19.13 11.26 22.87
CA HIS A 113 -18.23 11.55 23.99
C HIS A 113 -17.42 10.32 24.39
N GLY A 114 -18.04 9.13 24.44
CA GLY A 114 -17.33 7.88 24.67
C GLY A 114 -16.33 7.57 23.53
N THR A 115 -16.73 7.81 22.28
CA THR A 115 -15.84 7.62 21.12
C THR A 115 -14.62 8.53 21.19
N LYS A 116 -14.76 9.77 21.69
CA LYS A 116 -13.62 10.67 21.93
C LYS A 116 -12.62 10.13 22.95
N VAL A 117 -13.07 9.41 23.99
CA VAL A 117 -12.18 8.77 24.97
C VAL A 117 -11.31 7.71 24.31
N ILE A 118 -11.87 6.95 23.37
CA ILE A 118 -11.15 5.90 22.63
C ILE A 118 -10.67 6.34 21.24
N ALA A 119 -10.62 7.65 20.97
CA ALA A 119 -10.24 8.17 19.66
C ALA A 119 -8.80 7.79 19.28
N PHE A 120 -7.87 7.79 20.25
CA PHE A 120 -6.50 7.36 20.00
C PHE A 120 -6.42 5.86 19.63
N PRO A 121 -6.97 4.90 20.41
CA PRO A 121 -7.00 3.50 20.01
C PRO A 121 -7.63 3.25 18.64
N LEU A 122 -8.70 3.99 18.29
CA LEU A 122 -9.31 3.90 16.97
C LEU A 122 -8.39 4.46 15.87
N GLY A 123 -7.77 5.62 16.10
CA GLY A 123 -6.78 6.18 15.15
C GLY A 123 -5.53 5.32 15.01
N TYR A 124 -5.10 4.64 16.07
CA TYR A 124 -3.94 3.76 16.07
C TYR A 124 -4.11 2.56 15.12
N LEU A 125 -5.35 2.08 14.92
CA LEU A 125 -5.66 1.03 13.93
C LEU A 125 -5.26 1.41 12.50
N LEU A 126 -5.25 2.71 12.15
CA LEU A 126 -4.81 3.17 10.83
C LEU A 126 -3.34 2.84 10.55
N THR A 127 -2.51 2.72 11.60
CA THR A 127 -1.09 2.34 11.44
C THR A 127 -0.92 0.89 10.98
N ALA A 128 -1.95 0.05 11.13
CA ALA A 128 -1.93 -1.32 10.65
C ALA A 128 -2.25 -1.44 9.16
N ILE A 129 -2.82 -0.38 8.55
CA ILE A 129 -3.25 -0.38 7.15
C ILE A 129 -2.04 -0.05 6.26
N PRO A 130 -1.72 -0.90 5.27
CA PRO A 130 -0.64 -0.64 4.33
C PRO A 130 -0.83 0.66 3.55
N LEU A 131 0.28 1.34 3.26
CA LEU A 131 0.26 2.56 2.46
C LEU A 131 -0.12 2.22 1.01
N PRO A 132 -0.72 3.18 0.26
CA PRO A 132 -0.86 3.03 -1.18
C PRO A 132 0.49 2.72 -1.83
N THR A 133 0.50 1.83 -2.83
CA THR A 133 1.73 1.37 -3.50
C THR A 133 2.61 2.51 -4.01
N PHE A 134 2.01 3.55 -4.60
CA PHE A 134 2.77 4.72 -5.07
C PHE A 134 3.44 5.51 -3.93
N VAL A 135 2.76 5.66 -2.79
CA VAL A 135 3.31 6.35 -1.61
C VAL A 135 4.44 5.51 -1.03
N TYR A 136 4.23 4.21 -0.91
CA TYR A 136 5.22 3.26 -0.41
C TYR A 136 6.48 3.27 -1.29
N ALA A 137 6.33 3.13 -2.61
CA ALA A 137 7.43 3.11 -3.56
C ALA A 137 8.20 4.43 -3.59
N ASN A 138 7.49 5.57 -3.59
CA ASN A 138 8.13 6.89 -3.56
C ASN A 138 8.90 7.10 -2.25
N LEU A 139 8.29 6.78 -1.11
CA LEU A 139 8.94 6.88 0.20
C LEU A 139 10.16 5.97 0.28
N SER A 140 10.04 4.70 -0.15
CA SER A 140 11.14 3.73 -0.19
C SER A 140 12.30 4.24 -1.05
N SER A 141 12.03 4.69 -2.28
CA SER A 141 13.04 5.23 -3.19
C SER A 141 13.77 6.45 -2.60
N GLN A 142 13.02 7.39 -2.02
CA GLN A 142 13.64 8.56 -1.38
C GLN A 142 14.53 8.15 -0.21
N LEU A 143 14.03 7.29 0.69
CA LEU A 143 14.81 6.81 1.84
C LEU A 143 16.08 6.07 1.40
N GLN A 144 16.06 5.34 0.29
CA GLN A 144 17.27 4.73 -0.30
C GLN A 144 18.30 5.78 -0.68
N LEU A 145 17.90 6.87 -1.36
CA LEU A 145 18.82 7.93 -1.78
C LEU A 145 19.48 8.64 -0.57
N TRP A 146 18.68 8.97 0.45
CA TRP A 146 19.18 9.58 1.69
C TRP A 146 20.12 8.64 2.45
N SER A 147 19.72 7.37 2.62
CA SER A 147 20.51 6.37 3.33
C SER A 147 21.81 6.04 2.60
N SER A 148 21.78 5.95 1.27
CA SER A 148 22.98 5.73 0.44
C SER A 148 23.96 6.90 0.55
N SER A 149 23.46 8.13 0.56
CA SER A 149 24.29 9.33 0.77
C SER A 149 25.03 9.27 2.11
N LEU A 150 24.31 8.91 3.18
CA LEU A 150 24.88 8.79 4.51
C LEU A 150 25.85 7.61 4.60
N GLY A 151 25.55 6.49 3.95
CA GLY A 151 26.43 5.33 3.87
C GLY A 151 27.77 5.66 3.20
N VAL A 152 27.76 6.39 2.09
CA VAL A 152 28.98 6.89 1.44
C VAL A 152 29.73 7.86 2.35
N GLY A 153 29.02 8.76 3.03
CA GLY A 153 29.64 9.61 4.05
C GLY A 153 30.36 8.81 5.14
N CYS A 154 29.73 7.74 5.65
CA CYS A 154 30.36 6.84 6.63
C CYS A 154 31.61 6.14 6.07
N LEU A 155 31.59 5.70 4.81
CA LEU A 155 32.73 5.07 4.15
C LEU A 155 33.91 6.05 3.99
N GLN A 156 33.62 7.25 3.49
CA GLN A 156 34.61 8.30 3.29
C GLN A 156 35.23 8.76 4.63
N LEU A 157 34.45 8.78 5.72
CA LEU A 157 34.95 9.09 7.07
C LEU A 157 36.00 8.09 7.57
N VAL A 158 35.93 6.82 7.13
CA VAL A 158 36.88 5.76 7.49
C VAL A 158 38.05 5.68 6.47
N GLY A 159 38.06 6.55 5.46
CA GLY A 159 39.10 6.62 4.43
C GLY A 159 38.88 5.70 3.23
N VAL A 160 37.69 5.10 3.10
CA VAL A 160 37.33 4.28 1.93
C VAL A 160 36.88 5.20 0.80
N MET A 161 37.49 5.05 -0.38
CA MET A 161 37.06 5.77 -1.59
C MET A 161 35.73 5.19 -2.09
N ALA A 162 34.67 5.96 -1.94
CA ALA A 162 33.33 5.57 -2.36
C ALA A 162 32.63 6.74 -3.08
N PHE A 163 32.00 6.46 -4.22
CA PHE A 163 31.18 7.40 -4.97
C PHE A 163 29.75 6.90 -5.09
N ARG A 164 28.78 7.81 -5.17
CA ARG A 164 27.36 7.47 -5.27
C ARG A 164 26.79 7.90 -6.61
N GLU A 165 26.20 6.98 -7.33
CA GLU A 165 25.35 7.23 -8.50
C GLU A 165 23.95 6.69 -8.21
N GLY A 166 22.99 7.58 -7.93
CA GLY A 166 21.64 7.18 -7.50
C GLY A 166 21.66 6.37 -6.20
N ASN A 167 21.19 5.11 -6.25
CA ASN A 167 21.23 4.14 -5.15
C ASN A 167 22.38 3.11 -5.28
N VAL A 168 23.31 3.32 -6.21
CA VAL A 168 24.52 2.50 -6.37
C VAL A 168 25.70 3.21 -5.71
N ILE A 169 26.45 2.45 -4.90
CA ILE A 169 27.68 2.86 -4.25
C ILE A 169 28.84 2.16 -4.96
N ASP A 170 29.68 2.95 -5.62
CA ASP A 170 30.86 2.47 -6.33
C ASP A 170 32.10 2.54 -5.40
N LEU A 171 32.70 1.38 -5.13
CA LEU A 171 33.93 1.23 -4.36
C LEU A 171 35.15 1.01 -5.27
N GLY A 172 34.99 1.03 -6.61
CA GLY A 172 36.01 0.73 -7.61
C GLY A 172 35.85 -0.68 -8.18
N PRO A 173 36.51 -1.72 -7.62
CA PRO A 173 36.39 -3.09 -8.13
C PRO A 173 35.04 -3.74 -7.79
N VAL A 174 34.27 -3.14 -6.86
CA VAL A 174 32.98 -3.65 -6.40
C VAL A 174 31.94 -2.52 -6.41
N GLN A 175 30.79 -2.80 -7.03
CA GLN A 175 29.61 -1.93 -6.94
C GLN A 175 28.60 -2.57 -5.99
N LEU A 176 28.12 -1.77 -5.04
CA LEU A 176 27.10 -2.13 -4.07
C LEU A 176 25.80 -1.41 -4.41
N GLN A 177 24.77 -2.18 -4.75
CA GLN A 177 23.44 -1.62 -4.98
C GLN A 177 22.62 -1.66 -3.69
N VAL A 178 22.06 -0.51 -3.31
CA VAL A 178 21.12 -0.43 -2.19
C VAL A 178 19.75 -0.87 -2.69
N VAL A 179 19.51 -2.18 -2.59
CA VAL A 179 18.23 -2.81 -2.91
C VAL A 179 17.13 -2.35 -1.96
N GLU A 180 15.86 -2.61 -2.32
CA GLU A 180 14.69 -2.15 -1.56
C GLU A 180 14.70 -2.56 -0.08
N ALA A 181 15.24 -3.75 0.23
CA ALA A 181 15.42 -4.24 1.60
C ALA A 181 16.34 -3.35 2.46
N CYS A 182 17.14 -2.49 1.84
CA CYS A 182 18.04 -1.54 2.49
C CYS A 182 17.52 -0.09 2.44
N SER A 183 16.25 0.14 2.06
CA SER A 183 15.63 1.48 2.10
C SER A 183 15.44 2.03 3.52
N GLY A 184 15.37 1.16 4.52
CA GLY A 184 15.05 1.52 5.90
C GLY A 184 13.54 1.63 6.18
N ILE A 185 12.68 1.44 5.17
CA ILE A 185 11.21 1.48 5.35
C ILE A 185 10.73 0.38 6.30
N ARG A 186 11.40 -0.79 6.25
CA ARG A 186 11.20 -1.95 7.11
C ARG A 186 11.21 -1.64 8.60
N TYR A 187 12.00 -0.64 9.02
CA TYR A 187 12.13 -0.24 10.42
C TYR A 187 11.36 1.03 10.71
N LEU A 188 11.23 1.91 9.71
CA LEU A 188 10.52 3.18 9.83
C LEU A 188 9.05 2.99 10.19
N LEU A 189 8.31 2.13 9.47
CA LEU A 189 6.86 1.97 9.70
C LEU A 189 6.55 1.40 11.10
N PRO A 190 7.20 0.30 11.56
CA PRO A 190 7.07 -0.14 12.94
C PRO A 190 7.48 0.92 13.96
N LEU A 191 8.58 1.65 13.73
CA LEU A 191 9.09 2.67 14.64
C LEU A 191 8.12 3.86 14.75
N LEU A 192 7.50 4.29 13.65
CA LEU A 192 6.46 5.33 13.65
C LEU A 192 5.23 4.89 14.44
N SER A 193 4.77 3.65 14.25
CA SER A 193 3.66 3.10 15.03
C SER A 193 4.00 3.09 16.53
N LEU A 194 5.19 2.64 16.88
CA LEU A 194 5.62 2.60 18.28
C LEU A 194 5.87 4.00 18.85
N ALA A 195 6.35 4.95 18.06
CA ALA A 195 6.50 6.35 18.43
C ALA A 195 5.15 7.02 18.69
N LEU A 196 4.12 6.72 17.90
CA LEU A 196 2.75 7.16 18.17
C LEU A 196 2.23 6.61 19.51
N LEU A 197 2.47 5.33 19.79
CA LEU A 197 2.12 4.72 21.07
C LEU A 197 2.88 5.36 22.23
N CYS A 198 4.20 5.54 22.11
CA CYS A 198 5.04 6.20 23.09
C CYS A 198 4.58 7.65 23.33
N ALA A 199 4.27 8.40 22.27
CA ALA A 199 3.78 9.77 22.36
C ALA A 199 2.42 9.83 23.09
N TYR A 200 1.53 8.87 22.86
CA TYR A 200 0.26 8.77 23.59
C TYR A 200 0.46 8.48 25.08
N LEU A 201 1.38 7.58 25.42
CA LEU A 201 1.71 7.24 26.80
C LEU A 201 2.51 8.35 27.50
N PHE A 202 3.29 9.13 26.74
CA PHE A 202 4.12 10.22 27.25
C PHE A 202 3.27 11.43 27.63
N LYS A 203 2.91 11.59 28.90
CA LYS A 203 2.05 12.70 29.38
C LYS A 203 2.82 14.02 29.52
N ASP A 204 3.23 14.61 28.39
CA ASP A 204 3.93 15.90 28.33
C ASP A 204 3.31 16.80 27.24
N LYS A 205 3.89 18.00 27.04
CA LYS A 205 3.43 19.01 26.07
C LYS A 205 3.35 18.42 24.65
N ILE A 206 2.33 18.82 23.89
CA ILE A 206 2.05 18.31 22.53
C ILE A 206 3.26 18.46 21.60
N TRP A 207 4.01 19.58 21.68
CA TRP A 207 5.18 19.77 20.82
C TRP A 207 6.26 18.69 21.04
N LYS A 208 6.48 18.21 22.28
CA LYS A 208 7.44 17.13 22.57
C LYS A 208 6.95 15.80 22.01
N ARG A 209 5.64 15.54 22.09
CA ARG A 209 5.00 14.37 21.47
C ARG A 209 5.15 14.38 19.96
N VAL A 210 4.96 15.54 19.33
CA VAL A 210 5.13 15.73 17.89
C VAL A 210 6.59 15.50 17.49
N ILE A 211 7.55 16.10 18.21
CA ILE A 211 8.98 15.86 17.96
C ILE A 211 9.31 14.37 18.07
N LEU A 212 8.84 13.68 19.12
CA LEU A 212 9.09 12.25 19.33
C LEU A 212 8.54 11.39 18.18
N VAL A 213 7.40 11.74 17.59
CA VAL A 213 6.87 11.01 16.43
C VAL A 213 7.67 11.32 15.18
N LEU A 214 7.96 12.60 14.94
CA LEU A 214 8.69 13.05 13.74
C LEU A 214 10.14 12.60 13.74
N SER A 215 10.76 12.39 14.90
CA SER A 215 12.14 11.94 15.04
C SER A 215 12.35 10.48 14.62
N ALA A 216 11.30 9.66 14.56
CA ALA A 216 11.38 8.30 14.01
C ALA A 216 11.93 8.27 12.58
N ILE A 217 11.60 9.28 11.76
CA ILE A 217 12.09 9.42 10.38
C ILE A 217 13.62 9.61 10.34
N PRO A 218 14.21 10.68 10.91
CA PRO A 218 15.66 10.87 10.90
C PRO A 218 16.41 9.77 11.65
N ILE A 219 15.87 9.24 12.77
CA ILE A 219 16.50 8.10 13.47
C ILE A 219 16.62 6.89 12.52
N SER A 220 15.56 6.55 11.80
CA SER A 220 15.57 5.43 10.85
C SER A 220 16.56 5.66 9.71
N ILE A 221 16.58 6.86 9.13
CA ILE A 221 17.50 7.22 8.03
C ILE A 221 18.96 7.15 8.49
N LEU A 222 19.28 7.70 9.66
CA LEU A 222 20.65 7.73 10.19
C LEU A 222 21.17 6.33 10.50
N ILE A 223 20.38 5.51 11.19
CA ILE A 223 20.80 4.14 11.53
C ILE A 223 20.90 3.28 10.28
N ASN A 224 19.98 3.43 9.32
CA ASN A 224 20.05 2.69 8.07
C ASN A 224 21.25 3.13 7.21
N GLY A 225 21.56 4.43 7.15
CA GLY A 225 22.78 4.93 6.49
C GLY A 225 24.05 4.38 7.13
N PHE A 226 24.12 4.38 8.47
CA PHE A 226 25.24 3.76 9.21
C PHE A 226 25.38 2.27 8.89
N ARG A 227 24.27 1.52 8.85
CA ARG A 227 24.27 0.11 8.45
C ARG A 227 24.85 -0.10 7.04
N ILE A 228 24.42 0.71 6.07
CA ILE A 228 24.93 0.64 4.68
C ILE A 228 26.44 0.91 4.66
N GLY A 229 26.91 1.93 5.39
CA GLY A 229 28.34 2.23 5.51
C GLY A 229 29.14 1.07 6.12
N MET A 230 28.64 0.48 7.21
CA MET A 230 29.27 -0.68 7.86
C MET A 230 29.36 -1.90 6.94
N ILE A 231 28.32 -2.17 6.15
CA ILE A 231 28.32 -3.22 5.14
C ILE A 231 29.40 -2.93 4.08
N GLY A 232 29.48 -1.69 3.59
CA GLY A 232 30.50 -1.30 2.62
C GLY A 232 31.92 -1.49 3.14
N VAL A 233 32.20 -1.13 4.40
CA VAL A 233 33.50 -1.35 5.04
C VAL A 233 33.84 -2.84 5.11
N LEU A 234 32.86 -3.67 5.46
CA LEU A 234 33.07 -5.12 5.54
C LEU A 234 33.40 -5.72 4.17
N VAL A 235 32.68 -5.31 3.12
CA VAL A 235 32.90 -5.75 1.74
C VAL A 235 34.29 -5.33 1.25
N GLU A 236 34.70 -4.10 1.55
CA GLU A 236 36.02 -3.58 1.17
C GLU A 236 37.16 -4.39 1.83
N LEU A 237 37.02 -4.70 3.13
CA LEU A 237 38.07 -5.37 3.89
C LEU A 237 38.15 -6.89 3.66
N HIS A 238 37.02 -7.55 3.39
CA HIS A 238 36.93 -9.02 3.38
C HIS A 238 36.36 -9.60 2.07
N GLY A 239 36.07 -8.76 1.08
CA GLY A 239 35.48 -9.16 -0.20
C GLY A 239 33.98 -9.51 -0.12
N LYS A 240 33.38 -9.81 -1.28
CA LYS A 240 31.93 -10.00 -1.44
C LYS A 240 31.34 -11.14 -0.58
N GLY A 241 32.10 -12.22 -0.34
CA GLY A 241 31.63 -13.40 0.39
C GLY A 241 31.51 -13.22 1.91
N ALA A 242 32.24 -12.28 2.52
CA ALA A 242 32.15 -11.99 3.95
C ALA A 242 30.85 -11.28 4.34
N ALA A 243 30.21 -10.65 3.36
CA ALA A 243 28.97 -9.94 3.58
C ALA A 243 27.79 -10.91 3.78
N GLU A 244 27.75 -12.07 3.11
CA GLU A 244 26.66 -13.07 3.23
C GLU A 244 26.42 -13.56 4.67
N GLY A 245 27.47 -13.91 5.42
CA GLY A 245 27.33 -14.34 6.82
C GLY A 245 26.99 -13.19 7.79
N PHE A 246 27.44 -11.97 7.50
CA PHE A 246 27.19 -10.79 8.33
C PHE A 246 25.85 -10.10 8.03
N TYR A 247 25.33 -10.24 6.79
CA TYR A 247 24.00 -9.79 6.37
C TYR A 247 22.90 -10.41 7.22
N HIS A 248 23.08 -11.67 7.66
CA HIS A 248 22.14 -12.36 8.56
C HIS A 248 22.31 -11.98 10.05
N LEU A 249 23.51 -11.59 10.49
CA LEU A 249 23.75 -11.16 11.89
C LEU A 249 23.28 -9.73 12.17
N PHE A 250 23.36 -8.83 11.18
CA PHE A 250 22.72 -7.51 11.17
C PHE A 250 21.35 -7.55 10.47
N GLU A 251 20.59 -8.60 10.77
CA GLU A 251 19.18 -8.67 10.47
C GLU A 251 18.43 -7.45 11.03
N GLY A 252 17.32 -7.13 10.38
CA GLY A 252 16.58 -5.91 10.62
C GLY A 252 16.07 -5.67 12.04
N TRP A 253 15.96 -6.72 12.85
CA TRP A 253 15.48 -6.60 14.23
C TRP A 253 16.49 -5.88 15.14
N VAL A 254 17.81 -6.05 14.94
CA VAL A 254 18.85 -5.37 15.74
C VAL A 254 18.78 -3.87 15.47
N ILE A 255 18.70 -3.50 14.20
CA ILE A 255 18.58 -2.12 13.74
C ILE A 255 17.31 -1.48 14.32
N PHE A 256 16.19 -2.19 14.27
CA PHE A 256 14.96 -1.75 14.89
C PHE A 256 15.10 -1.56 16.42
N MET A 257 15.75 -2.47 17.14
CA MET A 257 15.99 -2.34 18.59
C MET A 257 16.86 -1.12 18.91
N VAL A 258 17.90 -0.84 18.12
CA VAL A 258 18.75 0.34 18.29
C VAL A 258 17.95 1.63 18.03
N SER A 259 17.20 1.69 16.92
CA SER A 259 16.35 2.83 16.60
C SER A 259 15.29 3.08 17.67
N PHE A 260 14.66 2.01 18.18
CA PHE A 260 13.71 2.12 19.29
C PHE A 260 14.38 2.57 20.59
N GLY A 261 15.59 2.07 20.89
CA GLY A 261 16.38 2.52 22.04
C GLY A 261 16.68 4.03 21.96
N LEU A 262 17.08 4.53 20.80
CA LEU A 262 17.31 5.96 20.56
C LEU A 262 16.03 6.78 20.76
N LEU A 263 14.89 6.30 20.26
CA LEU A 263 13.59 6.94 20.48
C LEU A 263 13.23 7.04 21.97
N ILE A 264 13.49 5.98 22.75
CA ILE A 264 13.26 5.98 24.20
C ILE A 264 14.24 6.92 24.92
N LEU A 265 15.50 7.00 24.48
CA LEU A 265 16.48 7.96 25.02
C LEU A 265 16.07 9.40 24.71
N GLU A 266 15.58 9.68 23.52
CA GLU A 266 15.03 10.98 23.15
C GLU A 266 13.81 11.32 24.02
N MET A 267 12.86 10.40 24.19
CA MET A 267 11.72 10.56 25.09
C MET A 267 12.18 10.88 26.52
N ALA A 268 13.22 10.20 27.02
CA ALA A 268 13.82 10.46 28.31
C ALA A 268 14.41 11.85 28.42
N TRP A 269 15.11 12.29 27.37
CA TRP A 269 15.75 13.59 27.28
C TRP A 269 14.71 14.72 27.19
N LEU A 270 13.71 14.59 26.32
CA LEU A 270 12.57 15.51 26.21
C LEU A 270 11.81 15.63 27.54
N GLY A 271 11.65 14.54 28.28
CA GLY A 271 11.06 14.54 29.62
C GLY A 271 11.87 15.31 30.67
N ARG A 272 13.17 15.53 30.45
CA ARG A 272 14.03 16.36 31.32
C ARG A 272 14.01 17.85 30.97
N LEU A 273 13.58 18.20 29.75
CA LEU A 273 13.54 19.59 29.29
C LEU A 273 12.26 20.29 29.79
N GLY A 274 12.41 21.26 30.69
CA GLY A 274 11.35 22.21 31.02
C GLY A 274 10.40 21.83 32.16
N THR A 275 10.86 21.12 33.20
CA THR A 275 10.13 21.00 34.48
C THR A 275 10.81 21.79 35.59
N GLU A 276 10.17 22.85 36.08
CA GLU A 276 10.46 23.50 37.39
C GLU A 276 9.98 22.67 38.60
N ALA A 277 9.67 21.39 38.40
CA ALA A 277 9.24 20.45 39.44
C ALA A 277 10.26 19.30 39.58
N PRO A 278 10.31 18.59 40.72
CA PRO A 278 11.43 17.68 41.05
C PRO A 278 11.60 16.61 39.98
N ARG A 279 12.86 16.27 39.67
CA ARG A 279 13.30 15.28 38.67
C ARG A 279 12.40 14.03 38.67
N ARG A 280 11.45 13.96 37.75
CA ARG A 280 10.59 12.78 37.59
C ARG A 280 11.34 11.73 36.78
N SER A 281 11.40 10.50 37.30
CA SER A 281 12.04 9.36 36.61
C SER A 281 11.31 9.04 35.29
N LEU A 282 11.97 8.42 34.32
CA LEU A 282 11.33 7.86 33.10
C LEU A 282 10.11 6.99 33.46
N ARG A 283 10.24 6.19 34.52
CA ARG A 283 9.15 5.36 35.06
C ARG A 283 7.98 6.20 35.57
N GLU A 284 8.15 7.48 35.90
CA GLU A 284 7.08 8.37 36.38
C GLU A 284 6.34 9.08 35.24
N HIS A 285 7.03 9.36 34.13
CA HIS A 285 6.40 9.81 32.89
C HIS A 285 5.66 8.67 32.18
N LEU A 286 6.18 7.44 32.32
CA LEU A 286 5.55 6.20 31.86
C LEU A 286 4.63 5.55 32.91
N LYS A 287 4.57 6.08 34.15
CA LYS A 287 3.64 5.57 35.18
C LYS A 287 2.25 5.90 34.69
N TRP A 288 1.61 4.86 34.17
CA TRP A 288 0.20 4.85 33.82
C TRP A 288 -0.64 4.95 35.11
N ARG A 289 -0.74 6.15 35.65
CA ARG A 289 -1.73 6.52 36.66
C ARG A 289 -2.41 7.78 36.13
N ASN A 290 -3.70 7.66 35.83
CA ASN A 290 -4.49 8.86 35.56
C ASN A 290 -4.60 9.63 36.89
N PRO A 291 -4.18 10.91 36.97
CA PRO A 291 -4.37 11.71 38.17
C PRO A 291 -5.87 11.81 38.54
N GLU A 292 -6.75 11.77 37.55
CA GLU A 292 -8.20 11.73 37.75
C GLU A 292 -8.69 10.47 38.47
N VAL A 293 -8.00 9.33 38.33
CA VAL A 293 -8.33 8.09 39.06
C VAL A 293 -7.91 8.19 40.53
N GLY A 294 -6.85 8.95 40.84
CA GLY A 294 -6.42 9.18 42.22
C GLY A 294 -7.35 10.13 43.01
N ALA A 295 -7.94 11.12 42.34
CA ALA A 295 -8.91 12.02 42.95
C ALA A 295 -10.28 11.34 43.17
N VAL A 296 -10.67 10.41 42.29
CA VAL A 296 -11.90 9.62 42.44
C VAL A 296 -11.77 8.52 43.48
N ALA A 297 -10.58 7.91 43.65
CA ALA A 297 -10.35 6.84 44.63
C ALA A 297 -10.46 7.26 46.11
N LYS A 298 -10.55 8.57 46.40
CA LYS A 298 -10.85 9.08 47.75
C LYS A 298 -12.34 9.32 48.01
N ARG A 299 -13.22 9.19 47.01
CA ARG A 299 -14.66 9.08 47.23
C ARG A 299 -14.99 7.61 47.40
N GLU A 300 -15.62 7.30 48.53
CA GLU A 300 -16.07 5.98 48.96
C GLU A 300 -16.43 5.07 47.79
N VAL A 301 -15.85 3.86 47.81
CA VAL A 301 -16.16 2.77 46.89
C VAL A 301 -17.60 2.32 47.17
N SER A 302 -18.56 3.07 46.64
CA SER A 302 -19.82 2.48 46.23
C SER A 302 -19.45 1.49 45.13
N VAL A 303 -19.72 0.22 45.36
CA VAL A 303 -19.61 -0.84 44.36
C VAL A 303 -20.59 -0.45 43.25
N LEU A 304 -20.10 0.31 42.26
CA LEU A 304 -20.89 0.69 41.10
C LEU A 304 -21.38 -0.60 40.46
N PRO A 305 -22.70 -0.78 40.26
CA PRO A 305 -23.19 -1.93 39.53
C PRO A 305 -22.52 -1.91 38.16
N ASN A 306 -21.99 -3.05 37.76
CA ASN A 306 -21.39 -3.29 36.44
C ASN A 306 -22.44 -2.88 35.40
N ARG A 307 -22.44 -1.61 34.95
CA ARG A 307 -23.41 -1.10 33.98
C ARG A 307 -23.09 -1.78 32.66
N ILE A 308 -23.77 -2.89 32.42
CA ILE A 308 -23.79 -3.54 31.12
C ILE A 308 -24.34 -2.48 30.15
N PHE A 309 -23.53 -2.12 29.13
CA PHE A 309 -23.98 -1.23 28.06
C PHE A 309 -25.30 -1.76 27.51
N SER A 310 -26.39 -1.00 27.60
CA SER A 310 -27.61 -1.38 26.90
C SER A 310 -27.48 -0.95 25.44
N PRO A 311 -27.67 -1.85 24.45
CA PRO A 311 -27.79 -1.46 23.07
C PRO A 311 -29.08 -0.67 22.98
N GLY A 312 -29.00 0.60 22.61
CA GLY A 312 -30.22 1.35 22.35
C GLY A 312 -30.48 1.42 20.86
N PRO A 313 -31.51 2.17 20.47
CA PRO A 313 -32.16 2.02 19.18
C PRO A 313 -31.20 2.25 18.01
N ALA A 314 -30.28 3.22 18.13
CA ALA A 314 -29.29 3.48 17.09
C ALA A 314 -28.35 2.28 16.85
N TYR A 315 -27.89 1.59 17.89
CA TYR A 315 -27.04 0.41 17.73
C TYR A 315 -27.82 -0.77 17.12
N LEU A 316 -29.06 -0.99 17.54
CA LEU A 316 -29.91 -2.03 16.97
C LEU A 316 -30.25 -1.76 15.49
N CYS A 317 -30.55 -0.51 15.13
CA CYS A 317 -30.76 -0.10 13.75
C CYS A 317 -29.51 -0.28 12.87
N SER A 318 -28.31 -0.26 13.45
CA SER A 318 -27.09 -0.48 12.66
C SER A 318 -27.05 -1.88 12.03
N VAL A 319 -27.60 -2.90 12.70
CA VAL A 319 -27.72 -4.26 12.15
C VAL A 319 -28.50 -4.27 10.84
N ALA A 320 -29.56 -3.45 10.76
CA ALA A 320 -30.39 -3.34 9.56
C ALA A 320 -29.66 -2.65 8.39
N LEU A 321 -28.59 -1.87 8.62
CA LEU A 321 -27.78 -1.29 7.54
C LEU A 321 -26.84 -2.30 6.89
N PHE A 322 -26.36 -3.30 7.65
CA PHE A 322 -25.46 -4.33 7.11
C PHE A 322 -26.19 -5.34 6.22
N ALA A 323 -27.45 -5.66 6.53
CA ALA A 323 -28.19 -6.70 5.80
C ALA A 323 -28.38 -6.39 4.29
N PRO A 324 -28.78 -5.17 3.87
CA PRO A 324 -28.83 -4.81 2.45
C PRO A 324 -27.47 -4.90 1.78
N CYS A 325 -26.38 -4.46 2.43
CA CYS A 325 -25.04 -4.56 1.85
C CYS A 325 -24.57 -6.01 1.71
N ALA A 326 -24.85 -6.87 2.68
CA ALA A 326 -24.54 -8.31 2.61
C ALA A 326 -25.34 -8.99 1.48
N LEU A 327 -26.63 -8.67 1.36
CA LEU A 327 -27.47 -9.15 0.27
C LEU A 327 -26.99 -8.61 -1.09
N LEU A 328 -26.66 -7.31 -1.18
CA LEU A 328 -26.13 -6.70 -2.40
C LEU A 328 -24.80 -7.34 -2.81
N GLY A 329 -23.94 -7.68 -1.85
CA GLY A 329 -22.71 -8.44 -2.06
C GLY A 329 -23.00 -9.77 -2.76
N THR A 330 -23.91 -10.57 -2.21
CA THR A 330 -24.29 -11.86 -2.82
C THR A 330 -24.92 -11.72 -4.21
N LEU A 331 -25.75 -10.69 -4.43
CA LEU A 331 -26.55 -10.57 -5.65
C LEU A 331 -25.81 -9.87 -6.80
N LEU A 332 -24.95 -8.89 -6.49
CA LEU A 332 -24.27 -8.05 -7.49
C LEU A 332 -22.75 -8.24 -7.51
N MET A 333 -22.13 -8.54 -6.37
CA MET A 333 -20.67 -8.54 -6.26
C MET A 333 -20.05 -9.92 -6.53
N ASP A 334 -20.72 -11.00 -6.11
CA ASP A 334 -20.31 -12.39 -6.39
C ASP A 334 -20.89 -12.94 -7.71
N ARG A 335 -21.54 -12.08 -8.50
CA ARG A 335 -22.03 -12.49 -9.82
C ARG A 335 -20.87 -12.74 -10.76
N GLU A 336 -20.88 -13.90 -11.40
CA GLU A 336 -19.89 -14.25 -12.42
C GLU A 336 -20.04 -13.32 -13.63
N GLU A 337 -18.99 -12.56 -13.92
CA GLU A 337 -18.96 -11.67 -15.08
C GLU A 337 -18.76 -12.49 -16.35
N SER A 338 -19.64 -12.27 -17.32
CA SER A 338 -19.58 -12.93 -18.62
C SER A 338 -19.27 -11.89 -19.70
N PRO A 339 -17.98 -11.53 -19.90
CA PRO A 339 -17.62 -10.66 -21.01
C PRO A 339 -17.91 -11.33 -22.36
N PRO A 340 -17.98 -10.57 -23.46
CA PRO A 340 -18.16 -11.08 -24.80
C PRO A 340 -17.13 -12.15 -25.16
N GLN A 341 -17.52 -13.05 -26.04
CA GLN A 341 -16.61 -14.04 -26.59
C GLN A 341 -15.44 -13.36 -27.32
N ARG A 342 -14.22 -13.79 -27.01
CA ARG A 342 -12.98 -13.36 -27.66
C ARG A 342 -12.19 -14.56 -28.18
N THR A 343 -11.27 -14.29 -29.11
CA THR A 343 -10.22 -15.25 -29.45
C THR A 343 -9.13 -15.21 -28.36
N ALA A 344 -8.54 -16.36 -28.02
CA ALA A 344 -7.45 -16.44 -27.04
C ALA A 344 -6.13 -15.91 -27.64
N PHE A 345 -5.25 -15.37 -26.81
CA PHE A 345 -3.99 -14.79 -27.28
C PHE A 345 -2.99 -15.82 -27.82
N VAL A 346 -3.19 -17.11 -27.53
CA VAL A 346 -2.44 -18.20 -28.17
C VAL A 346 -2.58 -18.19 -29.70
N ASP A 347 -3.70 -17.69 -30.23
CA ASP A 347 -3.96 -17.55 -31.66
C ASP A 347 -3.57 -16.16 -32.19
N PHE A 348 -2.89 -15.33 -31.40
CA PHE A 348 -2.46 -14.00 -31.84
C PHE A 348 -1.46 -14.12 -33.00
N PRO A 349 -1.64 -13.36 -34.10
CA PRO A 349 -0.86 -13.57 -35.32
C PRO A 349 0.63 -13.27 -35.12
N MET A 350 1.48 -14.26 -35.41
CA MET A 350 2.94 -14.08 -35.44
C MET A 350 3.45 -13.52 -36.78
N GLN A 351 2.54 -13.22 -37.72
CA GLN A 351 2.85 -12.50 -38.94
C GLN A 351 1.82 -11.39 -39.16
N ILE A 352 2.27 -10.13 -39.14
CA ILE A 352 1.38 -8.95 -39.23
C ILE A 352 2.08 -7.91 -40.10
N ASN A 353 1.51 -7.55 -41.26
CA ASN A 353 2.05 -6.51 -42.15
C ASN A 353 3.59 -6.59 -42.38
N GLY A 354 4.10 -7.81 -42.59
CA GLY A 354 5.54 -8.07 -42.81
C GLY A 354 6.36 -8.32 -41.54
N TRP A 355 5.86 -7.96 -40.36
CA TRP A 355 6.50 -8.30 -39.08
C TRP A 355 6.41 -9.79 -38.80
N ARG A 356 7.51 -10.38 -38.32
CA ARG A 356 7.56 -11.77 -37.85
C ARG A 356 7.79 -11.81 -36.34
N GLY A 357 6.84 -12.39 -35.62
CA GLY A 357 6.85 -12.56 -34.17
C GLY A 357 7.44 -13.90 -33.74
N GLN A 358 8.15 -13.88 -32.62
CA GLN A 358 8.56 -15.07 -31.88
C GLN A 358 8.01 -14.96 -30.45
N PRO A 359 7.06 -15.83 -30.04
CA PRO A 359 6.51 -15.79 -28.69
C PRO A 359 7.49 -16.41 -27.69
N PHE A 360 7.43 -15.97 -26.44
CA PHE A 360 8.18 -16.58 -25.34
C PHE A 360 7.38 -16.55 -24.04
N PRO A 361 7.55 -17.55 -23.16
CA PRO A 361 6.76 -17.65 -21.94
C PRO A 361 7.20 -16.60 -20.91
N LEU A 362 6.24 -16.17 -20.09
CA LEU A 362 6.53 -15.37 -18.90
C LEU A 362 6.89 -16.33 -17.76
N GLU A 363 7.81 -15.93 -16.87
CA GLU A 363 8.13 -16.75 -15.69
C GLU A 363 6.93 -16.85 -14.75
N GLN A 364 6.75 -18.02 -14.12
CA GLN A 364 5.59 -18.32 -13.28
C GLN A 364 5.38 -17.30 -12.15
N GLN A 365 6.47 -16.82 -11.54
CA GLN A 365 6.41 -15.79 -10.49
C GLN A 365 5.71 -14.50 -10.94
N TYR A 366 5.86 -14.09 -12.20
CA TYR A 366 5.18 -12.91 -12.71
C TYR A 366 3.71 -13.20 -13.03
N ILE A 367 3.40 -14.41 -13.50
CA ILE A 367 2.02 -14.85 -13.75
C ILE A 367 1.21 -14.85 -12.44
N ASP A 368 1.78 -15.42 -11.38
CA ASP A 368 1.14 -15.56 -10.07
C ASP A 368 0.86 -14.20 -9.40
N VAL A 369 1.74 -13.22 -9.65
CA VAL A 369 1.62 -11.85 -9.14
C VAL A 369 0.68 -10.99 -9.98
N LEU A 370 0.78 -11.06 -11.32
CA LEU A 370 -0.01 -10.23 -12.22
C LEU A 370 -1.46 -10.69 -12.32
N ARG A 371 -1.71 -12.00 -12.19
CA ARG A 371 -3.05 -12.60 -12.16
C ARG A 371 -3.96 -12.17 -13.33
N PHE A 372 -3.39 -12.06 -14.53
CA PHE A 372 -4.17 -11.95 -15.77
C PHE A 372 -4.77 -13.31 -16.15
N ASP A 373 -5.83 -13.31 -16.96
CA ASP A 373 -6.49 -14.53 -17.45
C ASP A 373 -5.87 -15.05 -18.74
N ASP A 374 -5.34 -14.15 -19.58
CA ASP A 374 -4.72 -14.50 -20.86
C ASP A 374 -3.67 -13.44 -21.24
N TYR A 375 -2.60 -13.83 -21.93
CA TYR A 375 -1.55 -12.91 -22.32
C TYR A 375 -0.87 -13.31 -23.64
N VAL A 376 -0.24 -12.34 -24.28
CA VAL A 376 0.72 -12.52 -25.36
C VAL A 376 1.99 -11.76 -25.00
N LEU A 377 3.13 -12.43 -25.19
CA LEU A 377 4.45 -11.84 -25.06
C LEU A 377 5.30 -12.36 -26.23
N ALA A 378 5.70 -11.46 -27.12
CA ALA A 378 6.42 -11.83 -28.33
C ALA A 378 7.37 -10.71 -28.79
N ASP A 379 8.48 -11.12 -29.38
CA ASP A 379 9.40 -10.22 -30.08
C ASP A 379 9.10 -10.24 -31.57
N TYR A 380 8.67 -9.10 -32.11
CA TYR A 380 8.43 -8.89 -33.53
C TYR A 380 9.64 -8.26 -34.19
N ARG A 381 9.99 -8.77 -35.36
CA ARG A 381 11.07 -8.24 -36.21
C ARG A 381 10.57 -8.00 -37.62
N LEU A 382 10.86 -6.81 -38.14
CA LEU A 382 10.72 -6.53 -39.57
C LEU A 382 12.06 -6.86 -40.27
N ASN A 383 13.15 -6.32 -39.72
CA ASN A 383 14.54 -6.52 -40.13
C ASN A 383 15.40 -6.84 -38.89
N PRO A 384 16.64 -7.36 -39.03
CA PRO A 384 17.50 -7.70 -37.88
C PRO A 384 17.76 -6.55 -36.89
N GLN A 385 17.65 -5.30 -37.35
CA GLN A 385 17.87 -4.09 -36.55
C GLN A 385 16.56 -3.48 -36.00
N GLN A 386 15.40 -3.93 -36.47
CA GLN A 386 14.09 -3.39 -36.07
C GLN A 386 13.33 -4.43 -35.28
N GLN A 387 13.54 -4.45 -33.97
CA GLN A 387 12.86 -5.33 -33.03
C GLN A 387 11.91 -4.54 -32.14
N ILE A 388 10.72 -5.11 -31.91
CA ILE A 388 9.71 -4.60 -30.99
C ILE A 388 9.28 -5.74 -30.08
N ASN A 389 9.30 -5.50 -28.77
CA ASN A 389 8.67 -6.37 -27.80
C ASN A 389 7.20 -5.97 -27.66
N PHE A 390 6.30 -6.91 -27.97
CA PHE A 390 4.87 -6.78 -27.77
C PHE A 390 4.45 -7.55 -26.54
N TYR A 391 3.69 -6.90 -25.67
CA TYR A 391 3.05 -7.52 -24.53
C TYR A 391 1.62 -7.03 -24.41
N ALA A 392 0.67 -7.96 -24.28
CA ALA A 392 -0.68 -7.64 -23.86
C ALA A 392 -1.15 -8.65 -22.82
N ALA A 393 -1.81 -8.16 -21.78
CA ALA A 393 -2.39 -8.98 -20.72
C ALA A 393 -3.87 -8.64 -20.56
N TYR A 394 -4.72 -9.63 -20.75
CA TYR A 394 -6.17 -9.54 -20.65
C TYR A 394 -6.64 -10.06 -19.30
N TYR A 395 -7.57 -9.31 -18.72
CA TYR A 395 -8.28 -9.62 -17.50
C TYR A 395 -9.74 -9.80 -17.90
N ARG A 396 -10.28 -10.99 -17.68
CA ARG A 396 -11.70 -11.32 -17.86
C ARG A 396 -12.55 -10.66 -16.78
N SER A 397 -12.02 -10.57 -15.57
CA SER A 397 -12.63 -9.86 -14.45
C SER A 397 -11.54 -9.11 -13.71
N GLN A 398 -11.73 -7.81 -13.51
CA GLN A 398 -10.83 -7.00 -12.69
C GLN A 398 -11.50 -6.78 -11.34
N ARG A 399 -11.42 -7.80 -10.46
CA ARG A 399 -11.95 -7.82 -9.08
C ARG A 399 -10.96 -8.47 -8.12
N LYS A 400 -11.15 -8.29 -6.81
CA LYS A 400 -10.41 -9.01 -5.75
C LYS A 400 -8.88 -8.96 -5.87
N GLY A 401 -8.33 -7.80 -6.25
CA GLY A 401 -6.89 -7.60 -6.43
C GLY A 401 -6.33 -8.00 -7.80
N GLN A 402 -7.16 -8.55 -8.70
CA GLN A 402 -6.81 -8.73 -10.11
C GLN A 402 -7.13 -7.43 -10.85
N SER A 403 -6.11 -6.73 -11.33
CA SER A 403 -6.30 -5.55 -12.16
C SER A 403 -5.03 -5.18 -12.90
N ALA A 404 -5.19 -4.67 -14.11
CA ALA A 404 -4.09 -4.05 -14.82
C ALA A 404 -3.53 -2.86 -14.00
N HIS A 405 -2.20 -2.75 -13.95
CA HIS A 405 -1.49 -1.60 -13.41
C HIS A 405 -0.49 -1.08 -14.44
N SER A 406 -0.04 0.16 -14.28
CA SER A 406 0.89 0.77 -15.21
C SER A 406 2.29 0.16 -15.10
N PRO A 407 3.00 0.01 -16.23
CA PRO A 407 4.43 -0.31 -16.23
C PRO A 407 5.27 0.61 -15.34
N GLN A 408 4.83 1.84 -15.04
CA GLN A 408 5.50 2.75 -14.11
C GLN A 408 5.73 2.13 -12.72
N SER A 409 4.86 1.21 -12.28
CA SER A 409 4.99 0.55 -10.98
C SER A 409 6.03 -0.59 -10.99
N CYS A 410 6.30 -1.20 -12.15
CA CYS A 410 7.17 -2.38 -12.26
C CYS A 410 8.55 -2.09 -12.86
N LEU A 411 8.64 -1.14 -13.78
CA LEU A 411 9.89 -0.82 -14.48
C LEU A 411 11.03 -0.41 -13.51
N PRO A 412 10.78 0.42 -12.48
CA PRO A 412 11.80 0.72 -11.47
C PRO A 412 12.31 -0.51 -10.72
N GLY A 413 11.43 -1.49 -10.45
CA GLY A 413 11.81 -2.74 -9.79
C GLY A 413 12.80 -3.59 -10.60
N GLY A 414 12.79 -3.47 -11.93
CA GLY A 414 13.76 -4.09 -12.84
C GLY A 414 15.08 -3.32 -12.98
N GLY A 415 15.25 -2.22 -12.24
CA GLY A 415 16.42 -1.33 -12.30
C GLY A 415 16.41 -0.35 -13.48
N TRP A 416 15.25 -0.08 -14.07
CA TRP A 416 15.09 0.95 -15.11
C TRP A 416 14.70 2.30 -14.49
N GLU A 417 15.40 3.35 -14.86
CA GLU A 417 15.06 4.73 -14.48
C GLU A 417 14.15 5.36 -15.53
N ILE A 418 13.12 6.07 -15.10
CA ILE A 418 12.20 6.79 -15.99
C ILE A 418 12.78 8.17 -16.26
N GLU A 419 13.23 8.42 -17.49
CA GLU A 419 13.76 9.72 -17.93
C GLU A 419 12.64 10.68 -18.29
N SER A 420 11.63 10.19 -19.02
CA SER A 420 10.46 11.00 -19.37
C SER A 420 9.20 10.15 -19.49
N LEU A 421 8.07 10.77 -19.16
CA LEU A 421 6.72 10.22 -19.32
C LEU A 421 5.85 11.28 -19.98
N THR A 422 5.44 11.03 -21.22
CA THR A 422 4.56 11.91 -22.00
C THR A 422 3.39 11.13 -22.58
N GLN A 423 2.43 11.83 -23.18
CA GLN A 423 1.34 11.19 -23.94
C GLN A 423 1.54 11.48 -25.43
N VAL A 424 1.33 10.46 -26.24
CA VAL A 424 1.40 10.54 -27.71
C VAL A 424 0.11 10.06 -28.33
N GLU A 425 -0.28 10.68 -29.44
CA GLU A 425 -1.42 10.24 -30.24
C GLU A 425 -0.90 9.29 -31.32
N LEU A 426 -1.45 8.07 -31.33
CA LEU A 426 -1.13 7.06 -32.32
C LEU A 426 -1.98 7.28 -33.57
N PRO A 427 -1.38 7.27 -34.77
CA PRO A 427 -2.13 7.36 -36.01
C PRO A 427 -3.01 6.11 -36.15
N ILE A 428 -4.33 6.27 -36.24
CA ILE A 428 -5.25 5.11 -36.40
C ILE A 428 -5.50 4.88 -37.88
N SER A 429 -5.47 3.62 -38.32
CA SER A 429 -5.84 3.20 -39.68
C SER A 429 -7.35 3.04 -39.90
N ASP A 430 -8.18 3.16 -38.86
CA ASP A 430 -9.60 2.74 -38.90
C ASP A 430 -10.56 3.87 -38.54
N MET A 431 -11.72 3.91 -39.20
CA MET A 431 -12.69 5.03 -39.23
C MET A 431 -13.42 5.34 -37.91
N SER A 432 -12.94 4.85 -36.75
CA SER A 432 -13.48 5.22 -35.44
C SER A 432 -12.97 6.61 -35.03
N MET A 433 -13.87 7.57 -34.83
CA MET A 433 -13.62 9.01 -34.64
C MET A 433 -12.82 9.46 -33.38
N GLN A 434 -12.10 8.59 -32.68
CA GLN A 434 -11.31 9.01 -31.51
C GLN A 434 -9.84 8.64 -31.66
N PRO A 435 -8.90 9.62 -31.62
CA PRO A 435 -7.47 9.34 -31.69
C PRO A 435 -7.02 8.47 -30.51
N LEU A 436 -6.21 7.45 -30.80
CA LEU A 436 -5.73 6.49 -29.82
C LEU A 436 -4.58 7.15 -29.07
N ARG A 437 -4.78 7.41 -27.77
CA ARG A 437 -3.73 7.97 -26.91
C ARG A 437 -2.98 6.85 -26.21
N ALA A 438 -1.65 6.95 -26.22
CA ALA A 438 -0.75 6.08 -25.47
C ALA A 438 0.17 6.89 -24.57
N ASN A 439 0.56 6.30 -23.44
CA ASN A 439 1.67 6.83 -22.65
C ASN A 439 2.97 6.42 -23.32
N ARG A 440 3.87 7.38 -23.49
CA ARG A 440 5.25 7.19 -23.92
C ARG A 440 6.17 7.34 -22.72
N VAL A 441 6.91 6.29 -22.43
CA VAL A 441 7.94 6.27 -21.38
C VAL A 441 9.30 6.07 -22.02
N VAL A 442 10.23 6.97 -21.75
CA VAL A 442 11.65 6.73 -22.02
C VAL A 442 12.28 6.24 -20.74
N ILE A 443 12.86 5.05 -20.80
CA ILE A 443 13.54 4.43 -19.68
C ILE A 443 15.00 4.17 -20.01
N GLN A 444 15.85 4.29 -18.99
CA GLN A 444 17.29 4.09 -19.12
C GLN A 444 17.78 3.12 -18.05
N LYS A 445 18.72 2.25 -18.44
CA LYS A 445 19.44 1.36 -17.52
C LYS A 445 20.89 1.25 -17.96
N GLY A 446 21.79 1.90 -17.20
CA GLY A 446 23.18 2.07 -17.61
C GLY A 446 23.29 2.82 -18.93
N GLY A 447 24.00 2.24 -19.91
CA GLY A 447 24.15 2.80 -21.27
C GLY A 447 23.02 2.45 -22.25
N GLN A 448 22.00 1.70 -21.83
CA GLN A 448 20.89 1.29 -22.69
C GLN A 448 19.67 2.17 -22.46
N LYS A 449 19.09 2.67 -23.55
CA LYS A 449 17.83 3.43 -23.56
C LYS A 449 16.74 2.61 -24.26
N GLN A 450 15.53 2.64 -23.72
CA GLN A 450 14.36 1.94 -24.26
C GLN A 450 13.16 2.89 -24.27
N ILE A 451 12.34 2.81 -25.32
CA ILE A 451 11.07 3.53 -25.40
C ILE A 451 9.94 2.51 -25.23
N VAL A 452 8.99 2.84 -24.35
CA VAL A 452 7.81 2.02 -24.05
C VAL A 452 6.56 2.83 -24.35
N LEU A 453 5.71 2.31 -25.25
CA LEU A 453 4.35 2.82 -25.45
C LEU A 453 3.37 1.88 -24.76
N TYR A 454 2.43 2.41 -23.98
CA TYR A 454 1.38 1.59 -23.38
C TYR A 454 0.07 2.34 -23.19
N TRP A 455 -1.02 1.59 -23.22
CA TRP A 455 -2.37 2.07 -22.92
C TRP A 455 -3.21 0.94 -22.34
N PHE A 456 -4.30 1.29 -21.70
CA PHE A 456 -5.28 0.35 -21.18
C PHE A 456 -6.48 0.32 -22.12
N LYS A 457 -6.74 -0.84 -22.74
CA LYS A 457 -7.95 -1.05 -23.52
C LYS A 457 -9.04 -1.59 -22.59
N GLN A 458 -10.07 -0.78 -22.42
CA GLN A 458 -11.22 -1.06 -21.59
C GLN A 458 -12.46 -0.90 -22.45
N ARG A 459 -12.92 -2.00 -23.06
CA ARG A 459 -14.08 -1.98 -23.97
C ARG A 459 -13.80 -1.05 -25.17
N GLU A 460 -14.72 -0.14 -25.49
CA GLU A 460 -14.54 0.90 -26.51
C GLU A 460 -13.48 1.97 -26.14
N ARG A 461 -13.01 2.00 -24.89
CA ARG A 461 -12.14 3.06 -24.38
C ARG A 461 -10.68 2.66 -24.41
N ASN A 462 -9.84 3.56 -24.90
CA ASN A 462 -8.39 3.48 -24.74
C ASN A 462 -7.95 4.56 -23.75
N LEU A 463 -7.41 4.12 -22.62
CA LEU A 463 -7.13 4.97 -21.47
C LEU A 463 -5.62 5.04 -21.22
N THR A 464 -5.14 6.23 -20.90
CA THR A 464 -3.75 6.48 -20.50
C THR A 464 -3.61 6.72 -19.00
N SER A 465 -4.71 6.95 -18.27
CA SER A 465 -4.70 7.22 -16.84
C SER A 465 -5.16 6.01 -16.04
N GLU A 466 -4.35 5.56 -15.09
CA GLU A 466 -4.72 4.50 -14.14
C GLU A 466 -5.93 4.88 -13.28
N TYR A 467 -6.07 6.16 -12.95
CA TYR A 467 -7.24 6.64 -12.21
C TYR A 467 -8.52 6.50 -13.02
N LEU A 468 -8.47 6.81 -14.32
CA LEU A 468 -9.61 6.63 -15.22
C LEU A 468 -9.92 5.15 -15.39
N VAL A 469 -8.91 4.28 -15.51
CA VAL A 469 -9.08 2.82 -15.52
C VAL A 469 -9.89 2.37 -14.31
N LYS A 470 -9.51 2.79 -13.09
CA LYS A 470 -10.24 2.42 -11.86
C LYS A 470 -11.64 3.01 -11.78
N MET A 471 -11.83 4.26 -12.21
CA MET A 471 -13.13 4.92 -12.21
C MET A 471 -14.10 4.26 -13.20
N TYR A 472 -13.61 3.88 -14.38
CA TYR A 472 -14.41 3.21 -15.39
C TYR A 472 -14.70 1.75 -15.03
N LEU A 473 -13.80 1.06 -14.33
CA LEU A 473 -14.12 -0.24 -13.72
C LEU A 473 -15.32 -0.13 -12.78
N LEU A 474 -15.31 0.86 -11.88
CA LEU A 474 -16.43 1.12 -10.98
C LEU A 474 -17.73 1.41 -11.75
N TRP A 475 -17.67 2.28 -12.76
CA TRP A 475 -18.83 2.67 -13.57
C TRP A 475 -19.39 1.50 -14.39
N ASP A 476 -18.52 0.71 -15.04
CA ASP A 476 -18.93 -0.40 -15.91
C ASP A 476 -19.37 -1.63 -15.13
N ALA A 477 -18.80 -1.86 -13.93
CA ALA A 477 -19.30 -2.88 -13.03
C ALA A 477 -20.78 -2.63 -12.68
N PHE A 478 -21.17 -1.36 -12.48
CA PHE A 478 -22.56 -0.98 -12.21
C PHE A 478 -23.42 -0.92 -13.48
N SER A 479 -22.97 -0.23 -14.51
CA SER A 479 -23.78 0.10 -15.70
C SER A 479 -23.83 -1.01 -16.76
N ARG A 480 -22.76 -1.81 -16.88
CA ARG A 480 -22.60 -2.83 -17.93
C ARG A 480 -22.38 -4.24 -17.39
N GLN A 481 -22.21 -4.39 -16.08
CA GLN A 481 -22.01 -5.68 -15.41
C GLN A 481 -20.78 -6.46 -15.92
N ARG A 482 -19.72 -5.75 -16.32
CA ARG A 482 -18.43 -6.32 -16.75
C ARG A 482 -17.26 -5.38 -16.48
N THR A 483 -16.12 -5.95 -16.07
CA THR A 483 -14.88 -5.25 -15.69
C THR A 483 -13.67 -5.68 -16.52
N ASP A 484 -13.89 -6.47 -17.57
CA ASP A 484 -12.84 -7.02 -18.42
C ASP A 484 -12.02 -5.93 -19.12
N GLY A 485 -10.79 -6.23 -19.54
CA GLY A 485 -9.96 -5.27 -20.24
C GLY A 485 -8.53 -5.75 -20.33
N ALA A 486 -7.66 -4.96 -20.97
CA ALA A 486 -6.27 -5.32 -21.15
C ALA A 486 -5.31 -4.15 -20.97
N LEU A 487 -4.11 -4.46 -20.53
CA LEU A 487 -2.94 -3.61 -20.71
C LEU A 487 -2.29 -4.00 -22.04
N VAL A 488 -2.02 -3.02 -22.90
CA VAL A 488 -1.24 -3.21 -24.13
C VAL A 488 0.06 -2.41 -24.00
N ARG A 489 1.19 -3.05 -24.29
CA ARG A 489 2.54 -2.49 -24.18
C ARG A 489 3.38 -2.85 -25.39
N LEU A 490 4.02 -1.84 -25.97
CA LEU A 490 5.04 -1.94 -27.00
C LEU A 490 6.35 -1.40 -26.43
N ALA A 491 7.46 -2.09 -26.66
CA ALA A 491 8.75 -1.60 -26.21
C ALA A 491 9.85 -1.88 -27.23
N ALA A 492 10.75 -0.93 -27.44
CA ALA A 492 11.90 -1.10 -28.32
C ALA A 492 13.13 -0.39 -27.76
N LEU A 493 14.29 -1.03 -27.90
CA LEU A 493 15.57 -0.43 -27.53
C LEU A 493 15.94 0.67 -28.53
N VAL A 494 16.62 1.70 -28.06
CA VAL A 494 17.27 2.72 -28.89
C VAL A 494 18.65 2.18 -29.26
N GLY A 495 18.83 1.82 -30.53
CA GLY A 495 20.09 1.27 -31.02
C GLY A 495 21.23 2.30 -31.10
N PRO A 496 22.50 1.87 -31.21
CA PRO A 496 23.62 2.78 -31.41
C PRO A 496 23.44 3.62 -32.69
N GLY A 497 23.44 4.94 -32.55
CA GLY A 497 23.24 5.88 -33.67
C GLY A 497 21.79 6.04 -34.13
N GLU A 498 20.84 5.37 -33.47
CA GLU A 498 19.40 5.52 -33.72
C GLU A 498 18.85 6.69 -32.89
N SER A 499 18.00 7.54 -33.48
CA SER A 499 17.33 8.60 -32.75
C SER A 499 16.05 8.10 -32.09
N GLU A 500 15.63 8.72 -30.98
CA GLU A 500 14.35 8.39 -30.33
C GLU A 500 13.17 8.50 -31.30
N PHE A 501 13.21 9.47 -32.21
CA PHE A 501 12.19 9.68 -33.23
C PHE A 501 12.03 8.46 -34.15
N MET A 502 13.12 7.82 -34.58
CA MET A 502 13.06 6.61 -35.41
C MET A 502 12.43 5.44 -34.65
N VAL A 503 12.73 5.31 -33.36
CA VAL A 503 12.15 4.27 -32.50
C VAL A 503 10.68 4.54 -32.24
N ASP A 504 10.29 5.79 -32.01
CA ASP A 504 8.89 6.21 -31.86
C ASP A 504 8.08 5.88 -33.11
N GLN A 505 8.61 6.21 -34.30
CA GLN A 505 7.96 5.90 -35.56
C GLN A 505 7.79 4.39 -35.74
N ARG A 506 8.84 3.60 -35.46
CA ARG A 506 8.77 2.13 -35.49
C ARG A 506 7.69 1.57 -34.56
N LEU A 507 7.58 2.09 -33.34
CA LEU A 507 6.57 1.67 -32.36
C LEU A 507 5.15 2.07 -32.81
N GLN A 508 4.99 3.27 -33.37
CA GLN A 508 3.71 3.75 -33.91
C GLN A 508 3.27 2.91 -35.11
N ASP A 509 4.16 2.63 -36.06
CA ASP A 509 3.88 1.81 -37.25
C ASP A 509 3.39 0.41 -36.86
N PHE A 510 4.02 -0.18 -35.83
CA PHE A 510 3.58 -1.47 -35.30
C PHE A 510 2.25 -1.37 -34.54
N ALA A 511 2.03 -0.29 -33.78
CA ALA A 511 0.75 -0.05 -33.11
C ALA A 511 -0.41 0.03 -34.11
N VAL A 512 -0.20 0.67 -35.26
CA VAL A 512 -1.17 0.70 -36.37
C VAL A 512 -1.39 -0.71 -36.91
N ALA A 513 -0.32 -1.47 -37.14
CA ALA A 513 -0.39 -2.81 -37.70
C ALA A 513 -1.19 -3.79 -36.82
N ILE A 514 -1.07 -3.70 -35.49
CA ILE A 514 -1.82 -4.55 -34.56
C ILE A 514 -3.22 -4.03 -34.26
N GLY A 515 -3.51 -2.74 -34.51
CA GLY A 515 -4.76 -2.08 -34.14
C GLY A 515 -6.00 -2.81 -34.64
N GLY A 516 -6.00 -3.26 -35.90
CA GLY A 516 -7.11 -4.02 -36.51
C GLY A 516 -7.28 -5.43 -35.94
N GLU A 517 -6.22 -6.05 -35.43
CA GLU A 517 -6.28 -7.38 -34.81
C GLU A 517 -6.77 -7.31 -33.37
N LEU A 518 -6.40 -6.25 -32.62
CA LEU A 518 -6.65 -6.15 -31.19
C LEU A 518 -8.13 -6.28 -30.79
N ALA A 519 -9.08 -5.81 -31.62
CA ALA A 519 -10.51 -5.90 -31.32
C ALA A 519 -11.04 -7.35 -31.26
N ARG A 520 -10.45 -8.27 -32.04
CA ARG A 520 -10.80 -9.69 -32.03
C ARG A 520 -10.38 -10.40 -30.73
N PHE A 521 -9.28 -9.94 -30.15
CA PHE A 521 -8.75 -10.50 -28.92
C PHE A 521 -9.32 -9.74 -27.72
N ILE A 522 -9.35 -8.42 -27.71
CA ILE A 522 -9.84 -7.60 -26.60
C ILE A 522 -11.18 -6.98 -27.01
N PRO A 523 -12.32 -7.51 -26.54
CA PRO A 523 -13.63 -7.04 -26.96
C PRO A 523 -13.88 -5.58 -26.60
N ASP A 524 -14.66 -4.92 -27.45
CA ASP A 524 -15.29 -3.63 -27.14
C ASP A 524 -16.42 -3.75 -26.11
#